data_AF-A0A950USD4-F1
#
_entry.id   AF-A0A950USD4-F1
#
_cell.length_a   1.000
_cell.length_b   1.000
_cell.length_c   1.000
_cell.angle_alpha   90.00
_cell.angle_beta   90.00
_cell.angle_gamma   90.00
#
_symmetry.space_group_name_H-M   'P 1'
#
loop_
_entity.id
_entity.type
_entity.pdbx_description
1 polymer ?
#
loop_
_entity_poly.entity_id
_entity_poly.type
_entity_poly.pdbx_seq_one_letter_code
_entity_poly.pdbx_strand_id
1 'polypeptide(L)'
;MTFSQVILGPLAYLVDTVLGLYTIVVIAAVVVSWLIAFGVLNMQNHLARQFVQVLNALTEPVFRQVRRVIPPIGGLDLSPIIVLIGIELLRVFFGNLFLYLATHI
;
A
#
# COMPACT_ATOMS: atom_id res chain seq x y z
N MET A 1 28.58 7.53 12.77
CA MET A 1 28.17 6.73 11.61
C MET A 1 29.13 5.57 11.47
N THR A 2 28.63 4.34 11.60
CA THR A 2 29.39 3.11 11.38
C THR A 2 29.35 2.71 9.91
N PHE A 3 30.28 1.85 9.47
CA PHE A 3 30.30 1.32 8.10
C PHE A 3 29.00 0.59 7.73
N SER A 4 28.41 -0.14 8.69
CA SER A 4 27.11 -0.80 8.54
C SER A 4 25.97 0.18 8.25
N GLN A 5 25.95 1.36 8.87
CA GLN A 5 24.93 2.39 8.60
C GLN A 5 25.00 2.95 7.18
N VAL A 6 26.20 3.10 6.63
CA VAL A 6 26.39 3.62 5.26
C VAL A 6 25.83 2.64 4.23
N ILE A 7 25.93 1.34 4.47
CA ILE A 7 25.45 0.30 3.55
C ILE A 7 23.96 0.01 3.76
N LEU A 8 23.53 -0.18 5.00
CA LEU A 8 22.17 -0.59 5.32
C LEU A 8 21.16 0.57 5.22
N GLY A 9 21.59 1.81 5.46
CA GLY A 9 20.73 2.98 5.47
C GLY A 9 20.00 3.22 4.15
N PRO A 10 20.70 3.27 3.00
CA PRO A 10 20.06 3.42 1.70
C PRO A 10 19.06 2.30 1.38
N LEU A 11 19.36 1.06 1.77
CA LEU A 11 18.46 -0.08 1.56
C LEU A 11 17.19 0.04 2.41
N ALA A 12 17.32 0.39 3.70
CA ALA A 12 16.20 0.64 4.58
C ALA A 12 15.31 1.79 4.07
N TYR A 13 15.94 2.87 3.59
CA TYR A 13 15.23 3.99 2.98
C TYR A 13 14.47 3.60 1.72
N LEU A 14 15.06 2.78 0.83
CA LEU A 14 14.39 2.29 -0.36
C LEU A 14 13.18 1.42 -0.02
N VAL A 15 13.31 0.53 0.96
CA VAL A 15 12.19 -0.31 1.42
C VAL A 15 11.05 0.56 1.97
N ASP A 16 11.36 1.52 2.86
CA ASP A 16 10.35 2.43 3.41
C ASP A 16 9.67 3.26 2.30
N THR A 17 10.46 3.76 1.34
CA THR A 17 9.95 4.53 0.20
C THR A 17 8.98 3.69 -0.65
N VAL A 18 9.33 2.45 -0.98
CA VAL A 18 8.45 1.56 -1.76
C VAL A 18 7.15 1.27 -1.01
N LEU A 19 7.24 0.99 0.30
CA LEU A 19 6.06 0.77 1.15
C LEU A 19 5.19 2.04 1.22
N GLY A 20 5.80 3.22 1.35
CA GLY A 20 5.10 4.51 1.34
C GLY A 20 4.41 4.81 0.01
N LEU A 21 5.07 4.54 -1.12
CA LEU A 21 4.47 4.68 -2.45
C LEU A 21 3.26 3.75 -2.60
N TYR A 22 3.37 2.51 -2.13
CA TYR A 22 2.25 1.57 -2.20
C TYR A 22 1.09 1.97 -1.28
N THR A 23 1.36 2.56 -0.11
CA THR A 23 0.33 3.20 0.73
C THR A 23 -0.45 4.26 -0.04
N ILE A 24 0.23 5.13 -0.80
CA ILE A 24 -0.42 6.15 -1.64
C ILE A 24 -1.32 5.50 -2.69
N VAL A 25 -0.85 4.43 -3.35
CA VAL A 25 -1.66 3.68 -4.33
C VAL A 25 -2.93 3.11 -3.69
N VAL A 26 -2.83 2.52 -2.51
CA VAL A 26 -3.97 1.96 -1.78
C VAL A 26 -4.96 3.07 -1.38
N ILE A 27 -4.47 4.21 -0.87
CA ILE A 27 -5.31 5.36 -0.56
C ILE A 27 -6.00 5.90 -1.83
N ALA A 28 -5.28 6.01 -2.94
CA ALA A 28 -5.83 6.44 -4.21
C ALA A 28 -6.97 5.51 -4.67
N ALA A 29 -6.82 4.19 -4.50
CA ALA A 29 -7.87 3.23 -4.81
C ALA A 29 -9.14 3.44 -3.94
N VAL A 30 -8.97 3.72 -2.64
CA VAL A 30 -10.09 4.04 -1.74
C VAL A 30 -10.79 5.33 -2.18
N VAL A 31 -10.03 6.40 -2.41
CA VAL A 31 -10.59 7.68 -2.85
C VAL A 31 -11.35 7.52 -4.16
N VAL A 32 -10.74 6.85 -5.15
CA VAL A 32 -11.39 6.58 -6.44
C VAL A 32 -12.66 5.75 -6.26
N SER A 33 -12.67 4.75 -5.37
CA SER A 33 -13.87 3.98 -5.08
C SER A 33 -15.03 4.85 -4.59
N TRP A 34 -14.76 5.85 -3.75
CA TRP A 34 -15.76 6.82 -3.29
C TRP A 34 -16.19 7.78 -4.39
N LEU A 35 -15.24 8.28 -5.19
CA LEU A 35 -15.57 9.15 -6.32
C LEU A 35 -16.51 8.46 -7.32
N ILE A 36 -16.35 7.16 -7.54
CA ILE A 36 -17.26 6.35 -8.36
C ILE A 36 -18.60 6.17 -7.66
N ALA A 37 -18.59 5.77 -6.39
CA ALA A 37 -19.80 5.49 -5.61
C ALA A 37 -20.72 6.72 -5.46
N PHE A 38 -20.14 7.90 -5.32
CA PHE A 38 -20.88 9.17 -5.24
C PHE A 38 -21.16 9.81 -6.61
N GLY A 39 -20.85 9.13 -7.72
CA GLY A 39 -21.11 9.62 -9.07
C GLY A 39 -20.26 10.83 -9.51
N VAL A 40 -19.19 11.13 -8.77
CA VAL A 40 -18.26 12.24 -9.08
C VAL A 40 -17.37 11.88 -10.27
N LEU A 41 -16.92 10.63 -10.35
CA LEU A 41 -16.07 10.14 -11.45
C LEU A 41 -16.91 9.48 -12.55
N ASN A 42 -16.94 10.08 -13.73
CA ASN A 42 -17.65 9.52 -14.88
C ASN A 42 -16.83 8.44 -15.60
N MET A 43 -17.27 7.19 -15.47
CA MET A 43 -16.68 6.02 -16.13
C MET A 43 -16.93 5.91 -17.64
N GLN A 44 -17.68 6.81 -18.26
CA GLN A 44 -17.76 6.87 -19.72
C GLN A 44 -16.46 7.46 -20.31
N ASN A 45 -15.78 8.34 -19.57
CA ASN A 45 -14.51 8.89 -19.96
C ASN A 45 -13.44 7.79 -20.04
N HIS A 46 -12.77 7.69 -21.19
CA HIS A 46 -11.74 6.68 -21.43
C HIS A 46 -10.56 6.81 -20.44
N LEU A 47 -10.11 8.04 -20.18
CA LEU A 47 -8.98 8.30 -19.27
C LEU A 47 -9.31 7.89 -17.83
N ALA A 48 -10.53 8.20 -17.37
CA ALA A 48 -10.99 7.79 -16.03
C ALA A 48 -11.00 6.27 -15.88
N ARG A 49 -11.52 5.55 -16.90
CA ARG A 49 -11.52 4.08 -16.90
C ARG A 49 -10.11 3.50 -16.89
N GLN A 50 -9.21 4.03 -17.71
CA GLN A 50 -7.82 3.56 -17.74
C GLN A 50 -7.13 3.75 -16.40
N PHE A 51 -7.31 4.92 -15.77
CA PHE A 51 -6.74 5.19 -14.46
C PHE A 51 -7.24 4.21 -13.39
N VAL A 52 -8.54 3.93 -13.38
CA VAL A 52 -9.14 2.95 -12.46
C VAL A 52 -8.63 1.54 -12.74
N GLN A 53 -8.47 1.15 -14.01
CA GLN A 53 -7.90 -0.15 -14.37
C GLN A 53 -6.46 -0.30 -13.89
N VAL A 54 -5.64 0.75 -14.00
CA VAL A 54 -4.27 0.75 -13.47
C VAL A 54 -4.27 0.59 -11.95
N LEU A 55 -5.09 1.37 -11.23
CA LEU A 55 -5.20 1.23 -9.77
C LEU A 55 -5.64 -0.16 -9.36
N ASN A 56 -6.66 -0.72 -10.02
CA ASN A 56 -7.13 -2.07 -9.76
C ASN A 56 -6.06 -3.12 -10.09
N ALA A 57 -5.31 -2.97 -11.17
CA ALA A 57 -4.22 -3.89 -11.51
C ALA A 57 -3.11 -3.91 -10.43
N LEU A 58 -2.86 -2.77 -9.80
CA LEU A 58 -1.88 -2.64 -8.71
C LEU A 58 -2.39 -3.20 -7.38
N THR A 59 -3.68 -3.01 -7.05
CA THR A 59 -4.22 -3.35 -5.73
C THR A 59 -4.90 -4.72 -5.66
N GLU A 60 -5.58 -5.16 -6.72
CA GLU A 60 -6.38 -6.38 -6.77
C GLU A 60 -5.60 -7.65 -6.38
N PRO A 61 -4.33 -7.85 -6.80
CA PRO A 61 -3.57 -9.05 -6.40
C PRO A 61 -3.47 -9.19 -4.88
N VAL A 62 -3.28 -8.08 -4.16
CA VAL A 62 -3.16 -8.05 -2.70
C VAL A 62 -4.53 -8.05 -2.04
N PHE A 63 -5.46 -7.20 -2.50
CA PHE A 63 -6.82 -7.12 -1.96
C PHE A 63 -7.56 -8.45 -2.08
N ARG A 64 -7.36 -9.20 -3.16
CA ARG A 64 -7.92 -10.53 -3.34
C ARG A 64 -7.39 -11.52 -2.30
N GLN A 65 -6.11 -11.45 -1.93
CA GLN A 65 -5.60 -12.32 -0.86
C GLN A 65 -6.24 -11.96 0.49
N VAL A 66 -6.40 -10.67 0.77
CA VAL A 66 -7.05 -10.24 2.00
C VAL A 66 -8.51 -10.68 2.05
N ARG A 67 -9.28 -10.54 0.95
CA ARG A 67 -10.68 -10.98 0.87
C ARG A 67 -10.89 -12.48 1.05
N ARG A 68 -9.86 -13.30 0.80
CA ARG A 68 -9.93 -14.74 1.08
C ARG A 68 -9.96 -15.04 2.58
N VAL A 69 -9.40 -14.15 3.41
CA VAL A 69 -9.34 -14.29 4.86
C VAL A 69 -10.44 -13.48 5.54
N ILE A 70 -10.66 -12.25 5.10
CA ILE A 70 -11.67 -11.32 5.63
C ILE A 70 -12.59 -10.92 4.47
N PRO A 71 -13.69 -11.65 4.24
CA PRO A 71 -14.64 -11.32 3.19
C PRO A 71 -15.27 -9.93 3.38
N PRO A 72 -15.79 -9.31 2.31
CA PRO A 72 -16.54 -8.05 2.42
C PRO A 72 -17.73 -8.18 3.38
N ILE A 73 -17.94 -7.14 4.20
CA ILE A 73 -19.03 -7.10 5.19
C ILE A 73 -20.01 -6.01 4.80
N GLY A 74 -21.29 -6.36 4.64
CA GLY A 74 -22.33 -5.39 4.28
C GLY A 74 -22.11 -4.72 2.92
N GLY A 75 -21.42 -5.39 1.99
CA GLY A 75 -21.06 -4.83 0.68
C GLY A 75 -19.86 -3.87 0.69
N LEU A 76 -19.27 -3.60 1.85
CA LEU A 76 -18.04 -2.80 1.98
C LEU A 76 -16.80 -3.68 1.90
N ASP A 77 -15.85 -3.30 1.06
CA ASP A 77 -14.55 -3.96 0.98
C ASP A 77 -13.61 -3.42 2.09
N LEU A 78 -13.28 -4.28 3.05
CA LEU A 78 -12.38 -3.95 4.16
C LEU A 78 -10.90 -4.14 3.80
N SER A 79 -10.59 -4.70 2.61
CA SER A 79 -9.23 -4.99 2.18
C SER A 79 -8.29 -3.79 2.25
N PRO A 80 -8.67 -2.58 1.80
CA PRO A 80 -7.76 -1.45 1.81
C PRO A 80 -7.26 -1.13 3.23
N ILE A 81 -8.15 -1.18 4.23
CA ILE A 81 -7.80 -0.90 5.63
C ILE A 81 -6.81 -1.96 6.13
N ILE A 82 -7.10 -3.24 5.90
CA ILE A 82 -6.23 -4.33 6.32
C ILE A 82 -4.86 -4.27 5.62
N VAL A 83 -4.83 -3.91 4.34
CA VAL A 83 -3.57 -3.71 3.62
C VAL A 83 -2.78 -2.54 4.18
N LEU A 84 -3.41 -1.40 4.48
CA LEU A 84 -2.74 -0.24 5.09
C LEU A 84 -2.12 -0.61 6.45
N ILE A 85 -2.86 -1.33 7.29
CA ILE A 85 -2.36 -1.83 8.56
C ILE A 85 -1.16 -2.76 8.33
N GLY A 86 -1.26 -3.69 7.38
CA GLY A 86 -0.18 -4.61 7.03
C GLY A 86 1.08 -3.88 6.54
N ILE A 87 0.93 -2.85 5.71
CA ILE A 87 2.05 -2.03 5.25
C ILE A 87 2.72 -1.31 6.43
N GLU A 88 1.95 -0.69 7.32
CA GLU A 88 2.52 0.03 8.45
C GLU A 88 3.25 -0.93 9.42
N LEU A 89 2.70 -2.12 9.65
CA LEU A 89 3.38 -3.17 10.41
C LEU A 89 4.72 -3.57 9.76
N LEU A 90 4.76 -3.70 8.43
CA LEU A 90 6.01 -3.98 7.71
C LEU A 90 7.01 -2.83 7.85
N ARG A 91 6.57 -1.57 7.76
CA ARG A 91 7.44 -0.40 7.93
C ARG A 91 8.07 -0.36 9.32
N VAL A 92 7.27 -0.57 10.37
CA VAL A 92 7.76 -0.68 11.75
C VAL A 92 8.73 -1.84 11.91
N PHE A 93 8.39 -3.01 11.35
CA PHE A 93 9.25 -4.18 11.41
C PHE A 93 10.62 -3.94 10.76
N PHE A 94 10.64 -3.44 9.51
CA PHE A 94 11.89 -3.18 8.79
C PHE A 94 12.69 -2.04 9.42
N GLY A 95 12.02 -1.00 9.94
CA GLY A 95 12.67 0.08 10.68
C GLY A 95 13.39 -0.44 11.93
N ASN A 96 12.71 -1.24 12.74
CA ASN A 96 13.30 -1.85 13.94
C ASN A 96 14.43 -2.83 13.59
N LEU A 97 14.26 -3.62 12.54
CA LEU A 97 15.29 -4.54 12.05
C LEU A 97 16.53 -3.78 11.60
N PHE A 98 16.37 -2.71 10.84
CA PHE A 98 17.47 -1.85 10.42
C PHE A 98 18.21 -1.27 11.64
N LEU A 99 17.48 -0.71 12.61
CA LEU A 99 18.09 -0.14 13.82
C LEU A 99 18.88 -1.19 14.62
N TYR A 100 18.35 -2.40 14.76
CA TYR A 100 19.04 -3.49 15.41
C TYR A 100 20.34 -3.87 14.68
N LEU A 101 20.27 -4.11 13.37
CA LEU A 101 21.44 -4.48 12.57
C LEU A 101 22.49 -3.37 12.53
N ALA A 102 22.06 -2.11 12.41
CA ALA A 102 22.94 -0.94 12.34
C ALA A 102 23.69 -0.67 13.65
N THR A 103 23.23 -1.20 14.79
CA THR A 103 23.85 -1.02 16.11
C THR A 103 24.69 -2.21 16.55
N HIS A 104 24.46 -3.40 15.98
CA HIS A 104 25.09 -4.65 16.40
C HIS A 104 26.04 -5.28 15.37
N ILE A 105 26.09 -4.73 14.14
CA ILE A 105 27.02 -5.12 13.06
C ILE A 105 27.90 -3.92 12.71
#